data_AF-A0A4S9LKF2-F1
#
_entry.id   AF-A0A4S9LKF2-F1
#
_cell.length_a   1.000
_cell.length_b   1.000
_cell.length_c   1.000
_cell.angle_alpha   90.00
_cell.angle_beta   90.00
_cell.angle_gamma   90.00
#
_symmetry.space_group_name_H-M   'P 1'
#
loop_
_entity.id
_entity.type
_entity.pdbx_description
1 polymer ?
#
loop_
_entity_poly.entity_id
_entity_poly.type
_entity_poly.pdbx_seq_one_letter_code
_entity_poly.pdbx_strand_id
1 'polypeptide(L)'
;MRLLPLLTLLPLTLAHQSPLAAIDATGLTVNSIPYSTRVHWMRKANEALSLLSSPCPFAAFGTVIVNHTAVTPDGLGELVCMGINENSKTGNPTLHGEIAAIANCTSILTDPTGRYNFTASQAQSAFSSLSLYTNAESCPMCASAIRWAGFKEYIYGTSIDTLVERV
;
A
#
# COMPACT_ATOMS: atom_id res chain seq x y z
N MET A 1 46.99 22.48 46.78
CA MET A 1 45.75 21.74 46.45
C MET A 1 45.38 22.09 45.02
N ARG A 2 45.51 21.14 44.09
CA ARG A 2 45.50 21.37 42.64
C ARG A 2 44.07 21.62 42.12
N LEU A 3 43.86 22.70 41.36
CA LEU A 3 42.66 22.88 40.55
C LEU A 3 42.76 22.01 39.29
N LEU A 4 41.77 21.13 39.07
CA LEU A 4 41.51 20.51 37.76
C LEU A 4 40.43 21.33 37.04
N PRO A 5 40.52 21.52 35.70
CA PRO A 5 39.45 22.15 34.94
C PRO A 5 38.35 21.13 34.67
N LEU A 6 37.10 21.53 34.89
CA LEU A 6 35.91 20.77 34.52
C LEU A 6 35.70 20.91 33.01
N LEU A 7 36.06 19.89 32.23
CA LEU A 7 35.81 19.84 30.80
C LEU A 7 34.31 19.53 30.60
N THR A 8 33.53 20.53 30.18
CA THR A 8 32.12 20.33 29.83
C THR A 8 32.02 19.51 28.54
N LEU A 9 31.57 18.26 28.65
CA LEU A 9 31.15 17.45 27.51
C LEU A 9 29.92 18.10 26.86
N LEU A 10 30.10 18.67 25.66
CA LEU A 10 28.98 19.04 24.79
C LEU A 10 28.30 17.72 24.34
N PRO A 11 26.98 17.57 24.48
CA PRO A 11 26.30 16.46 23.84
C PRO A 11 26.34 16.70 22.32
N LEU A 12 27.01 15.82 21.58
CA LEU A 12 26.74 15.65 20.15
C LEU A 12 25.33 15.03 20.04
N THR A 13 24.30 15.86 20.07
CA THR A 13 23.01 15.47 19.50
C THR A 13 23.18 15.51 17.99
N LEU A 14 23.48 14.37 17.40
CA LEU A 14 23.41 14.16 15.96
C LEU A 14 21.93 14.29 15.56
N ALA A 15 21.50 15.51 15.26
CA ALA A 15 20.20 15.76 14.67
C ALA A 15 20.22 15.15 13.25
N HIS A 16 19.74 13.91 13.12
CA HIS A 16 19.37 13.35 11.83
C HIS A 16 17.87 13.48 11.64
N GLN A 17 17.36 14.70 11.78
CA GLN A 17 16.08 15.08 11.20
C GLN A 17 16.38 15.59 9.80
N SER A 18 16.52 14.66 8.85
CA SER A 18 16.30 14.99 7.46
C SER A 18 14.78 15.05 7.29
N PRO A 19 14.12 16.21 7.20
CA PRO A 19 12.78 16.21 6.64
C PRO A 19 12.93 15.60 5.25
N LEU A 20 12.13 14.58 4.94
CA LEU A 20 11.94 14.13 3.57
C LEU A 20 11.47 15.36 2.79
N ALA A 21 12.42 16.10 2.20
CA ALA A 21 12.12 17.18 1.29
C ALA A 21 11.22 16.57 0.23
N ALA A 22 10.06 17.19 0.00
CA ALA A 22 9.14 16.74 -1.03
C ALA A 22 9.91 16.66 -2.35
N ILE A 23 10.22 15.42 -2.76
CA ILE A 23 10.91 15.17 -4.02
C ILE A 23 9.91 15.59 -5.10
N ASP A 24 10.27 16.55 -5.95
CA ASP A 24 9.47 16.85 -7.15
C ASP A 24 9.53 15.64 -8.08
N ALA A 25 8.62 14.71 -7.86
CA ALA A 25 8.52 13.45 -8.58
C ALA A 25 7.60 13.57 -9.81
N THR A 26 7.16 14.78 -10.18
CA THR A 26 6.17 14.97 -11.26
C THR A 26 6.66 14.44 -12.62
N GLY A 27 7.98 14.46 -12.87
CA GLY A 27 8.61 13.85 -14.04
C GLY A 27 9.15 12.43 -13.83
N LEU A 28 8.99 11.84 -12.64
CA LEU A 28 9.54 10.53 -12.31
C LEU A 28 8.68 9.42 -12.92
N THR A 29 9.33 8.49 -13.60
CA THR A 29 8.74 7.22 -14.05
C THR A 29 9.43 6.07 -13.34
N VAL A 30 8.66 5.22 -12.64
CA VAL A 30 9.16 3.99 -12.03
C VAL A 30 8.47 2.82 -12.69
N ASN A 31 9.25 1.87 -13.23
CA ASN A 31 8.77 0.72 -14.00
C ASN A 31 7.84 1.12 -15.17
N SER A 32 8.18 2.22 -15.85
CA SER A 32 7.43 2.81 -16.97
C SER A 32 6.02 3.29 -16.62
N ILE A 33 5.68 3.42 -15.33
CA ILE A 33 4.43 4.02 -14.87
C ILE A 33 4.70 5.45 -14.39
N PRO A 34 4.03 6.47 -14.98
CA PRO A 34 4.18 7.85 -14.56
C PRO A 34 3.77 8.08 -13.09
N TYR A 35 4.44 9.01 -12.41
CA TYR A 35 4.08 9.41 -11.06
C TYR A 35 2.61 9.85 -10.94
N SER A 36 2.07 10.57 -11.91
CA SER A 36 0.65 10.98 -11.94
C SER A 36 -0.31 9.78 -11.88
N THR A 37 0.02 8.69 -12.58
CA THR A 37 -0.73 7.43 -12.53
C THR A 37 -0.63 6.78 -11.14
N ARG A 38 0.55 6.81 -10.50
CA ARG A 38 0.71 6.33 -9.12
C ARG A 38 -0.15 7.10 -8.14
N VAL A 39 -0.15 8.43 -8.27
CA VAL A 39 -0.97 9.33 -7.44
C VAL A 39 -2.46 9.05 -7.64
N HIS A 40 -2.91 8.81 -8.87
CA HIS A 40 -4.29 8.42 -9.15
C HIS A 40 -4.68 7.16 -8.34
N TRP A 41 -3.90 6.08 -8.45
CA TRP A 41 -4.23 4.83 -7.77
C TRP A 41 -4.09 4.90 -6.26
N MET A 42 -3.14 5.69 -5.73
CA MET A 42 -3.06 5.95 -4.29
C MET A 42 -4.28 6.72 -3.78
N ARG A 43 -4.80 7.69 -4.54
CA ARG A 43 -6.07 8.37 -4.20
C ARG A 43 -7.24 7.39 -4.23
N LYS A 44 -7.26 6.44 -5.19
CA LYS A 44 -8.26 5.36 -5.21
C LYS A 44 -8.17 4.42 -4.00
N ALA A 45 -6.98 4.13 -3.48
CA ALA A 45 -6.82 3.39 -2.22
C ALA A 45 -7.47 4.13 -1.04
N ASN A 46 -7.35 5.45 -0.96
CA ASN A 46 -8.05 6.25 0.06
C ASN A 46 -9.57 6.31 -0.19
N GLU A 47 -10.00 6.46 -1.46
CA GLU A 47 -11.42 6.50 -1.83
C GLU A 47 -12.15 5.20 -1.48
N ALA A 48 -11.46 4.05 -1.54
CA ALA A 48 -12.01 2.74 -1.19
C ALA A 48 -12.64 2.71 0.22
N LEU A 49 -12.11 3.49 1.17
CA LEU A 49 -12.68 3.63 2.51
C LEU A 49 -14.13 4.12 2.46
N SER A 50 -14.36 5.21 1.71
CA SER A 50 -15.69 5.80 1.54
C SER A 50 -16.63 4.89 0.76
N LEU A 51 -16.11 4.20 -0.26
CA LEU A 51 -16.89 3.32 -1.12
C LEU A 51 -17.34 2.04 -0.43
N LEU A 52 -16.50 1.47 0.44
CA LEU A 52 -16.74 0.16 1.07
C LEU A 52 -17.24 0.26 2.52
N SER A 53 -17.12 1.41 3.18
CA SER A 53 -17.59 1.61 4.54
C SER A 53 -18.05 3.05 4.83
N SER A 54 -17.12 3.98 5.00
CA SER A 54 -17.38 5.37 5.39
C SER A 54 -16.12 6.21 5.11
N PRO A 55 -16.20 7.55 5.03
CA PRO A 55 -15.01 8.37 4.80
C PRO A 55 -13.99 8.35 5.95
N CYS A 56 -14.39 7.95 7.16
CA CYS A 56 -13.54 7.96 8.36
C CYS A 56 -13.73 6.68 9.20
N PRO A 57 -13.45 5.48 8.67
CA PRO A 57 -13.60 4.26 9.43
C PRO A 57 -12.45 4.11 10.44
N PHE A 58 -12.69 3.34 11.51
CA PHE A 58 -11.59 2.91 12.38
C PHE A 58 -10.60 2.06 11.57
N ALA A 59 -9.30 2.21 11.85
CA ALA A 59 -8.23 1.56 11.09
C ALA A 59 -8.36 1.78 9.58
N ALA A 60 -8.36 3.06 9.17
CA ALA A 60 -8.60 3.55 7.81
C ALA A 60 -7.51 3.15 6.78
N PHE A 61 -7.31 1.84 6.61
CA PHE A 61 -6.34 1.24 5.70
C PHE A 61 -7.06 0.72 4.47
N GLY A 62 -6.81 1.36 3.34
CA GLY A 62 -7.40 1.03 2.05
C GLY A 62 -6.35 0.52 1.07
N THR A 63 -6.75 -0.38 0.19
CA THR A 63 -5.87 -1.00 -0.81
C THR A 63 -6.61 -1.17 -2.13
N VAL A 64 -5.92 -0.91 -3.24
CA VAL A 64 -6.36 -1.25 -4.60
C VAL A 64 -5.32 -2.10 -5.30
N ILE A 65 -5.77 -3.02 -6.15
CA ILE A 65 -4.92 -3.85 -7.00
C ILE A 65 -5.24 -3.54 -8.45
N VAL A 66 -4.20 -3.23 -9.22
CA VAL A 66 -4.32 -2.61 -10.55
C VAL A 66 -3.54 -3.43 -11.56
N ASN A 67 -4.15 -3.65 -12.73
CA ASN A 67 -3.50 -4.17 -13.91
C ASN A 67 -3.02 -3.02 -14.81
N HIS A 68 -1.73 -2.67 -14.71
CA HIS A 68 -1.10 -1.65 -15.55
C HIS A 68 -0.84 -2.11 -16.99
N THR A 69 -1.05 -3.38 -17.32
CA THR A 69 -0.91 -3.89 -18.71
C THR A 69 -2.19 -3.72 -19.53
N ALA A 70 -3.32 -3.42 -18.88
CA ALA A 70 -4.58 -3.16 -19.55
C ALA A 70 -4.52 -1.84 -20.33
N VAL A 71 -4.91 -1.88 -21.60
CA VAL A 71 -5.02 -0.68 -22.43
C VAL A 71 -6.35 0.01 -22.15
N THR A 72 -6.31 1.09 -21.37
CA THR A 72 -7.48 1.93 -21.07
C THR A 72 -7.41 3.26 -21.82
N PRO A 73 -8.55 3.90 -22.14
CA PRO A 73 -8.54 5.19 -22.87
C PRO A 73 -7.75 6.30 -22.19
N ASP A 74 -7.67 6.27 -20.86
CA ASP A 74 -6.93 7.23 -20.02
C ASP A 74 -5.46 6.83 -19.78
N GLY A 75 -5.04 5.63 -20.20
CA GLY A 75 -3.70 5.10 -19.98
C GLY A 75 -3.35 4.83 -18.51
N LEU A 76 -4.33 4.79 -17.61
CA LEU A 76 -4.11 4.58 -16.17
C LEU A 76 -3.97 3.10 -15.79
N GLY A 77 -4.40 2.19 -16.66
CA GLY A 77 -4.56 0.77 -16.34
C GLY A 77 -5.94 0.46 -15.77
N GLU A 78 -6.17 -0.80 -15.42
CA GLU A 78 -7.49 -1.29 -14.98
C GLU A 78 -7.49 -1.64 -13.49
N LEU A 79 -8.48 -1.15 -12.74
CA LEU A 79 -8.75 -1.62 -11.39
C LEU A 79 -9.25 -3.07 -11.43
N VAL A 80 -8.55 -3.98 -10.76
CA VAL A 80 -8.98 -5.39 -10.63
C VAL A 80 -9.90 -5.54 -9.42
N CYS A 81 -9.48 -5.02 -8.28
CA CYS A 81 -10.25 -5.08 -7.05
C CYS A 81 -9.77 -4.00 -6.05
N MET A 82 -10.56 -3.84 -4.98
CA MET A 82 -10.20 -3.02 -3.83
C MET A 82 -10.57 -3.73 -2.52
N GLY A 83 -9.95 -3.29 -1.43
CA GLY A 83 -10.22 -3.78 -0.09
C GLY A 83 -9.91 -2.71 0.95
N ILE A 84 -10.53 -2.85 2.12
CA ILE A 84 -10.28 -2.01 3.30
C ILE A 84 -10.08 -2.91 4.50
N ASN A 85 -9.54 -2.37 5.59
CA ASN A 85 -9.54 -3.10 6.85
C ASN A 85 -11.00 -3.40 7.28
N GLU A 86 -11.29 -4.68 7.49
CA GLU A 86 -12.62 -5.17 7.89
C GLU A 86 -12.56 -5.97 9.19
N ASN A 87 -11.49 -5.84 9.99
CA ASN A 87 -11.30 -6.65 11.19
C ASN A 87 -12.45 -6.51 12.20
N SER A 88 -12.91 -5.29 12.48
CA SER A 88 -13.99 -5.01 13.41
C SER A 88 -15.37 -5.39 12.84
N LYS A 89 -15.53 -5.27 11.52
CA LYS A 89 -16.76 -5.58 10.80
C LYS A 89 -17.02 -7.07 10.71
N THR A 90 -15.96 -7.87 10.54
CA THR A 90 -16.04 -9.31 10.30
C THR A 90 -15.70 -10.14 11.54
N GLY A 91 -15.02 -9.55 12.53
CA GLY A 91 -14.44 -10.28 13.66
C GLY A 91 -13.16 -11.06 13.30
N ASN A 92 -12.69 -11.00 12.05
CA ASN A 92 -11.46 -11.67 11.64
C ASN A 92 -10.28 -10.69 11.73
N PRO A 93 -9.34 -10.88 12.68
CA PRO A 93 -8.23 -9.95 12.87
C PRO A 93 -7.25 -9.90 11.69
N THR A 94 -7.27 -10.88 10.78
CA THR A 94 -6.35 -10.91 9.64
C THR A 94 -6.81 -10.05 8.47
N LEU A 95 -8.06 -9.59 8.43
CA LEU A 95 -8.61 -8.79 7.33
C LEU A 95 -8.19 -7.32 7.40
N HIS A 96 -6.87 -7.11 7.31
CA HIS A 96 -6.29 -5.81 6.97
C HIS A 96 -6.58 -5.46 5.51
N GLY A 97 -6.44 -4.17 5.14
CA GLY A 97 -6.76 -3.70 3.79
C GLY A 97 -6.09 -4.50 2.67
N GLU A 98 -4.83 -4.88 2.86
CA GLU A 98 -4.09 -5.65 1.86
C GLU A 98 -4.59 -7.10 1.75
N ILE A 99 -4.87 -7.75 2.88
CA ILE A 99 -5.40 -9.12 2.91
C ILE A 99 -6.81 -9.16 2.33
N ALA A 100 -7.65 -8.21 2.70
CA ALA A 100 -9.01 -8.06 2.16
C ALA A 100 -8.97 -7.84 0.64
N ALA A 101 -8.09 -6.97 0.14
CA ALA A 101 -7.93 -6.74 -1.30
C ALA A 101 -7.46 -8.01 -2.03
N ILE A 102 -6.46 -8.73 -1.50
CA ILE A 102 -6.00 -10.01 -2.09
C ILE A 102 -7.13 -11.04 -2.15
N ALA A 103 -7.91 -11.17 -1.07
CA ALA A 103 -9.06 -12.08 -1.02
C ALA A 103 -10.14 -11.69 -2.04
N ASN A 104 -10.48 -10.40 -2.12
CA ASN A 104 -11.46 -9.88 -3.08
C ASN A 104 -11.00 -10.10 -4.52
N CYS A 105 -9.73 -9.81 -4.83
CA CYS A 105 -9.15 -10.08 -6.15
C CYS A 105 -9.19 -11.56 -6.49
N THR A 106 -8.85 -12.44 -5.54
CA THR A 106 -8.92 -13.89 -5.76
C THR A 106 -10.35 -14.29 -6.13
N SER A 107 -11.35 -13.82 -5.37
CA SER A 107 -12.77 -14.09 -5.67
C SER A 107 -13.19 -13.59 -7.05
N ILE A 108 -12.79 -12.37 -7.45
CA ILE A 108 -13.12 -11.79 -8.76
C ILE A 108 -12.44 -12.55 -9.89
N LEU A 109 -11.17 -12.92 -9.73
CA LEU A 109 -10.40 -13.64 -10.73
C LEU A 109 -10.96 -15.05 -10.96
N THR A 110 -11.42 -15.72 -9.89
CA THR A 110 -11.91 -17.11 -9.96
C THR A 110 -13.42 -17.25 -10.08
N ASP A 111 -14.18 -16.15 -10.18
CA ASP A 111 -15.64 -16.22 -10.34
C ASP A 111 -15.99 -16.93 -11.67
N PRO A 112 -16.72 -18.07 -11.62
CA PRO A 112 -17.05 -18.85 -12.82
C PRO A 112 -18.00 -18.11 -13.78
N THR A 113 -18.68 -17.07 -13.29
CA THR A 113 -19.55 -16.19 -14.08
C THR A 113 -18.88 -14.86 -14.41
N GLY A 114 -17.71 -14.59 -13.81
CA GLY A 114 -16.95 -13.37 -13.99
C GLY A 114 -16.16 -13.35 -15.29
N ARG A 115 -15.70 -12.15 -15.68
CA ARG A 115 -14.95 -11.95 -16.94
C ARG A 115 -13.65 -12.77 -17.04
N TYR A 116 -13.06 -13.10 -15.90
CA TYR A 116 -11.78 -13.79 -15.82
C TYR A 116 -11.95 -15.30 -15.84
N ASN A 117 -12.84 -15.84 -14.98
CA ASN A 117 -13.10 -17.26 -14.84
C ASN A 117 -11.80 -18.10 -14.80
N PHE A 118 -10.84 -17.65 -14.00
CA PHE A 118 -9.56 -18.31 -13.85
C PHE A 118 -9.67 -19.49 -12.90
N THR A 119 -8.93 -20.55 -13.22
CA THR A 119 -8.58 -21.58 -12.23
C THR A 119 -7.74 -20.97 -11.10
N ALA A 120 -7.64 -21.65 -9.96
CA ALA A 120 -6.82 -21.19 -8.84
C ALA A 120 -5.36 -20.92 -9.24
N SER A 121 -4.77 -21.76 -10.10
CA SER A 121 -3.39 -21.58 -10.59
C SER A 121 -3.25 -20.36 -11.51
N GLN A 122 -4.23 -20.13 -12.39
CA GLN A 122 -4.25 -18.94 -13.25
C GLN A 122 -4.43 -17.66 -12.43
N ALA A 123 -5.32 -17.64 -11.43
CA ALA A 123 -5.51 -16.51 -10.54
C ALA A 123 -4.24 -16.22 -9.72
N GLN A 124 -3.58 -17.25 -9.18
CA GLN A 124 -2.31 -17.10 -8.48
C GLN A 124 -1.22 -16.52 -9.40
N SER A 125 -1.12 -17.01 -10.64
CA SER A 125 -0.16 -16.51 -11.62
C SER A 125 -0.45 -15.07 -12.04
N ALA A 126 -1.72 -14.67 -12.09
CA ALA A 126 -2.14 -13.33 -12.52
C ALA A 126 -1.54 -12.23 -11.65
N PHE A 127 -1.40 -12.45 -10.33
CA PHE A 127 -0.83 -11.48 -9.40
C PHE A 127 0.56 -10.98 -9.80
N SER A 128 1.37 -11.79 -10.49
CA SER A 128 2.69 -11.41 -11.01
C SER A 128 2.69 -10.29 -12.05
N SER A 129 1.51 -9.98 -12.61
CA SER A 129 1.32 -8.86 -13.54
C SER A 129 0.66 -7.64 -12.90
N LEU A 130 0.22 -7.75 -11.64
CA LEU A 130 -0.56 -6.73 -10.94
C LEU A 130 0.32 -5.91 -9.99
N SER A 131 -0.07 -4.65 -9.79
CA SER A 131 0.55 -3.74 -8.81
C SER A 131 -0.42 -3.49 -7.66
N LEU A 132 0.07 -3.58 -6.42
CA LEU A 132 -0.70 -3.30 -5.21
C LEU A 132 -0.39 -1.90 -4.69
N TYR A 133 -1.43 -1.10 -4.46
CA TYR A 133 -1.36 0.20 -3.82
C TYR A 133 -2.09 0.17 -2.49
N THR A 134 -1.40 0.44 -1.40
CA THR A 134 -1.97 0.56 -0.06
C THR A 134 -1.68 1.94 0.52
N ASN A 135 -2.59 2.53 1.28
CA ASN A 135 -2.38 3.87 1.81
C ASN A 135 -1.35 3.94 2.97
N ALA A 136 -0.91 2.78 3.48
CA ALA A 136 0.06 2.65 4.56
C ALA A 136 1.03 1.50 4.30
N GLU A 137 2.27 1.64 4.77
CA GLU A 137 3.27 0.57 4.74
C GLU A 137 2.75 -0.64 5.52
N SER A 138 2.98 -1.81 4.93
CA SER A 138 2.36 -3.07 5.30
C SER A 138 3.02 -3.65 6.54
N CYS A 139 2.20 -4.08 7.50
CA CYS A 139 2.70 -4.83 8.65
C CYS A 139 3.36 -6.16 8.20
N PRO A 140 4.15 -6.83 9.06
CA PRO A 140 4.88 -8.05 8.69
C PRO A 140 4.00 -9.17 8.09
N MET A 141 2.75 -9.30 8.55
CA MET A 141 1.77 -10.24 7.99
C MET A 141 1.43 -9.89 6.53
N CYS A 142 1.00 -8.65 6.28
CA CYS A 142 0.61 -8.18 4.96
C CYS A 142 1.81 -8.19 4.00
N ALA A 143 2.98 -7.72 4.43
CA ALA A 143 4.20 -7.74 3.63
C ALA A 143 4.57 -9.17 3.17
N SER A 144 4.44 -10.15 4.07
CA SER A 144 4.65 -11.57 3.74
C SER A 144 3.62 -12.06 2.74
N ALA A 145 2.34 -11.75 2.93
CA ALA A 145 1.28 -12.14 2.00
C ALA A 145 1.49 -11.55 0.59
N ILE A 146 1.88 -10.28 0.51
CA ILE A 146 2.20 -9.60 -0.76
C ILE A 146 3.37 -10.29 -1.45
N ARG A 147 4.43 -10.63 -0.71
CA ARG A 147 5.58 -11.38 -1.23
C ARG A 147 5.19 -12.76 -1.75
N TRP A 148 4.35 -13.49 -1.00
CA TRP A 148 3.88 -14.83 -1.39
C TRP A 148 2.92 -14.81 -2.59
N ALA A 149 2.07 -13.79 -2.71
CA ALA A 149 1.21 -13.59 -3.87
C ALA A 149 2.02 -13.27 -5.14
N GLY A 150 3.25 -12.78 -5.00
CA GLY A 150 4.16 -12.55 -6.11
C GLY A 150 3.83 -11.31 -6.94
N PHE A 151 3.26 -10.27 -6.32
CA PHE A 151 2.94 -9.01 -7.00
C PHE A 151 4.14 -8.42 -7.76
N LYS A 152 3.85 -7.81 -8.92
CA LYS A 152 4.87 -7.10 -9.70
C LYS A 152 5.47 -5.95 -8.91
N GLU A 153 4.61 -5.22 -8.19
CA GLU A 153 4.99 -4.01 -7.47
C GLU A 153 4.15 -3.84 -6.21
N TYR A 154 4.79 -3.24 -5.22
CA TYR A 154 4.21 -2.86 -3.94
C TYR A 154 4.43 -1.36 -3.72
N ILE A 155 3.35 -0.60 -3.61
CA ILE A 155 3.36 0.86 -3.47
C ILE A 155 2.59 1.22 -2.20
N TYR A 156 3.21 1.97 -1.29
CA TYR A 156 2.57 2.43 -0.06
C TYR A 156 2.55 3.96 0.06
N GLY A 157 1.61 4.48 0.86
CA GLY A 157 1.45 5.91 1.13
C GLY A 157 2.34 6.42 2.27
N THR A 158 1.94 6.16 3.52
CA THR A 158 2.71 6.52 4.73
C THR A 158 3.58 5.38 5.23
N SER A 159 4.75 5.66 5.81
CA SER A 159 5.63 4.64 6.40
C SER A 159 5.16 4.15 7.77
N ILE A 160 5.66 3.00 8.23
CA ILE A 160 5.45 2.47 9.59
C ILE A 160 5.95 3.48 10.62
N ASP A 161 7.15 4.06 10.43
CA ASP A 161 7.71 5.07 11.34
C ASP A 161 6.74 6.25 11.53
N THR A 162 6.15 6.74 10.43
CA THR A 162 5.18 7.85 10.49
C THR A 162 3.87 7.42 11.16
N LEU A 163 3.44 6.17 10.99
CA LEU A 163 2.24 5.64 11.61
C LEU A 163 2.40 5.54 13.11
N VAL A 164 3.52 4.98 13.59
CA VAL A 164 3.74 4.73 15.03
C VAL A 164 3.96 6.01 15.83
N GLU A 165 4.41 7.10 15.20
CA GLU A 165 4.50 8.41 15.85
C GLU A 165 3.13 9.07 16.12
N ARG A 166 2.06 8.57 15.48
CA ARG A 166 0.73 9.18 15.51
C ARG A 166 -0.35 8.30 16.15
N VAL A 167 0.04 7.18 16.78
CA VAL A 167 -0.86 6.33 17.61
C VAL A 167 -0.76 6.68 19.08
#